data_AF-A0A3S3UHW7-F1
#
_entry.id   AF-A0A3S3UHW7-F1
#
_cell.length_a   1.000
_cell.length_b   1.000
_cell.length_c   1.000
_cell.angle_alpha   90.00
_cell.angle_beta   90.00
_cell.angle_gamma   90.00
#
_symmetry.space_group_name_H-M   'P 1'
#
loop_
_entity.id
_entity.type
_entity.pdbx_description
1 polymer ?
#
loop_
_entity_poly.entity_id
_entity_poly.type
_entity_poly.pdbx_seq_one_letter_code
_entity_poly.pdbx_strand_id
1 'polypeptide(L)'
;MKQLPVAMITVILAAGPGPQAASACSPAAHPPSVRPETGPGCDWRFRTGDYEAVSLSGLTDLGGGVIAQRLREGNACSFAASLLVTDCKSGEAMLFGPDRVTLMEGPKSLPVLRLLDRLEKRPRGSFASLSAVSAQAEASGVRTSVPVPKGSELRFGGKVRMPLHCGCATLYPGATK
;
A
#
# COMPACT_ATOMS: atom_id res chain seq x y z
N MET A 1 19.05 -39.70 54.38
CA MET A 1 18.27 -39.13 53.25
C MET A 1 17.19 -38.24 53.85
N LYS A 2 17.27 -36.92 53.69
CA LYS A 2 16.33 -35.94 54.27
C LYS A 2 15.36 -35.46 53.19
N GLN A 3 14.06 -35.71 53.37
CA GLN A 3 12.99 -35.17 52.53
C GLN A 3 12.80 -33.68 52.84
N LEU A 4 12.76 -32.86 51.79
CA LEU A 4 12.44 -31.43 51.87
C LEU A 4 10.94 -31.20 51.67
N PRO A 5 10.33 -30.24 52.38
CA PRO A 5 8.90 -29.97 52.30
C PRO A 5 8.54 -29.23 51.01
N VAL A 6 7.45 -29.65 50.37
CA VAL A 6 6.85 -29.01 49.21
C VAL A 6 5.96 -27.86 49.69
N ALA A 7 6.37 -26.62 49.39
CA ALA A 7 5.54 -25.44 49.65
C ALA A 7 4.51 -25.28 48.53
N MET A 8 3.22 -25.28 48.90
CA MET A 8 2.12 -24.92 48.01
C MET A 8 2.14 -23.41 47.75
N ILE A 9 2.35 -23.02 46.50
CA ILE A 9 2.24 -21.62 46.05
C ILE A 9 0.81 -21.39 45.57
N THR A 10 0.06 -20.59 46.32
CA THR A 10 -1.25 -20.07 45.92
C THR A 10 -1.05 -18.85 45.02
N VAL A 11 -1.37 -18.98 43.73
CA VAL A 11 -1.37 -17.86 42.78
C VAL A 11 -2.73 -17.16 42.84
N ILE A 12 -2.75 -15.92 43.32
CA ILE A 12 -3.92 -15.04 43.24
C ILE A 12 -3.92 -14.39 41.86
N LEU A 13 -4.85 -14.78 40.98
CA LEU A 13 -5.09 -14.06 39.73
C LEU A 13 -5.86 -12.77 40.04
N ALA A 14 -5.15 -11.65 40.04
CA ALA A 14 -5.78 -10.33 40.02
C ALA A 14 -6.47 -10.12 38.66
N ALA A 15 -7.79 -9.94 38.68
CA ALA A 15 -8.55 -9.49 37.52
C ALA A 15 -8.10 -8.06 37.19
N GLY A 16 -7.17 -7.94 36.24
CA GLY A 16 -6.69 -6.66 35.74
C GLY A 16 -7.82 -5.83 35.10
N PRO A 17 -7.63 -4.51 34.96
CA PRO A 17 -8.61 -3.61 34.35
C PRO A 17 -9.03 -4.17 33.00
N GLY A 18 -10.35 -4.29 32.80
CA GLY A 18 -10.93 -4.73 31.53
C GLY A 18 -10.38 -3.90 30.37
N PRO A 19 -10.38 -4.46 29.14
CA PRO A 19 -9.85 -3.77 27.97
C PRO A 19 -10.56 -2.43 27.83
N GLN A 20 -9.87 -1.36 28.24
CA GLN A 20 -10.23 -0.02 27.83
C GLN A 20 -10.22 -0.10 26.31
N ALA A 21 -11.33 0.25 25.68
CA ALA A 21 -11.40 0.50 24.26
C ALA A 21 -10.50 1.72 23.98
N ALA A 22 -9.19 1.50 24.06
CA ALA A 22 -8.19 2.39 23.55
C ALA A 22 -8.64 2.66 22.13
N SER A 23 -8.95 3.92 21.86
CA SER A 23 -9.29 4.45 20.55
C SER A 23 -8.36 3.79 19.53
N ALA A 24 -8.85 2.76 18.84
CA ALA A 24 -8.05 1.91 17.95
C ALA A 24 -7.47 2.72 16.78
N CYS A 25 -7.91 3.98 16.68
CA CYS A 25 -7.39 4.94 15.79
C CYS A 25 -7.03 6.26 16.47
N SER A 26 -5.83 6.30 17.04
CA SER A 26 -5.15 7.54 17.43
C SER A 26 -3.87 7.65 16.60
N PRO A 27 -3.77 8.58 15.64
CA PRO A 27 -2.57 8.70 14.83
C PRO A 27 -1.41 9.19 15.70
N ALA A 28 -0.29 8.45 15.69
CA ALA A 28 0.91 8.89 16.37
C ALA A 28 1.55 10.06 15.61
N ALA A 29 1.93 11.09 16.35
CA ALA A 29 2.64 12.23 15.78
C ALA A 29 4.07 11.83 15.38
N HIS A 30 4.49 12.26 14.20
CA HIS A 30 5.83 12.06 13.67
C HIS A 30 6.27 13.30 12.90
N PRO A 31 7.52 13.79 13.07
CA PRO A 31 7.97 14.94 12.30
C PRO A 31 7.94 14.65 10.79
N PRO A 32 7.63 15.66 9.95
CA PRO A 32 7.66 15.51 8.51
C PRO A 32 9.06 15.12 8.01
N SER A 33 9.09 14.29 6.97
CA SER A 33 10.36 13.81 6.42
C SER A 33 10.99 14.90 5.55
N VAL A 34 12.30 15.11 5.67
CA VAL A 34 13.05 16.00 4.75
C VAL A 34 13.26 15.34 3.38
N ARG A 35 13.36 14.00 3.36
CA ARG A 35 13.54 13.17 2.17
C ARG A 35 12.67 11.92 2.27
N PRO A 36 12.31 11.28 1.14
CA PRO A 36 11.62 10.00 1.19
C PRO A 36 12.46 8.91 1.84
N GLU A 37 11.82 8.10 2.66
CA GLU A 37 12.32 6.83 3.18
C GLU A 37 12.13 5.76 2.09
N THR A 38 13.21 5.14 1.64
CA THR A 38 13.18 4.09 0.61
C THR A 38 13.27 2.71 1.24
N GLY A 39 12.35 1.82 0.89
CA GLY A 39 12.33 0.42 1.27
C GLY A 39 12.71 -0.52 0.12
N PRO A 40 12.69 -1.84 0.36
CA PRO A 40 12.98 -2.84 -0.66
C PRO A 40 11.96 -2.79 -1.80
N GLY A 41 12.41 -3.14 -3.01
CA GLY A 41 11.53 -3.26 -4.17
C GLY A 41 10.80 -1.98 -4.53
N CYS A 42 11.51 -0.85 -4.58
CA CYS A 42 10.93 0.47 -4.89
C CYS A 42 9.74 0.86 -3.98
N ASP A 43 9.75 0.44 -2.71
CA ASP A 43 8.87 0.95 -1.67
C ASP A 43 9.34 2.35 -1.24
N TRP A 44 8.42 3.28 -1.07
CA TRP A 44 8.71 4.66 -0.70
C TRP A 44 7.72 5.12 0.37
N ARG A 45 8.21 5.91 1.32
CA ARG A 45 7.37 6.61 2.30
C ARG A 45 7.88 8.03 2.50
N PHE A 46 6.95 8.97 2.59
CA PHE A 46 7.25 10.37 2.85
C PHE A 46 6.21 10.94 3.81
N ARG A 47 6.65 11.42 4.97
CA ARG A 47 5.77 12.05 5.96
C ARG A 47 5.57 13.50 5.56
N THR A 48 4.33 13.86 5.22
CA THR A 48 3.97 15.20 4.71
C THR A 48 3.67 16.18 5.84
N GLY A 49 3.34 15.67 7.03
CA GLY A 49 3.09 16.44 8.25
C GLY A 49 3.12 15.55 9.47
N ASP A 50 2.63 16.07 10.60
CA ASP A 50 2.73 15.39 11.90
C ASP A 50 1.97 14.07 11.95
N TYR A 51 0.89 13.94 11.17
CA TYR A 51 0.04 12.75 11.19
C TYR A 51 -0.06 12.07 9.82
N GLU A 52 0.35 12.74 8.75
CA GLU A 52 0.11 12.30 7.38
C GLU A 52 1.38 11.78 6.71
N ALA A 53 1.22 10.74 5.92
CA ALA A 53 2.24 10.22 5.05
C ALA A 53 1.66 9.83 3.70
N VAL A 54 2.52 9.92 2.69
CA VAL A 54 2.31 9.30 1.39
C VAL A 54 3.27 8.13 1.27
N SER A 55 2.79 6.99 0.80
CA SER A 55 3.63 5.81 0.58
C SER A 55 3.25 5.10 -0.70
N LEU A 56 4.27 4.67 -1.44
CA LEU A 56 4.11 3.72 -2.53
C LEU A 56 4.64 2.38 -2.05
N SER A 57 3.84 1.32 -2.12
CA SER A 57 4.26 -0.02 -1.69
C SER A 57 5.41 -0.57 -2.54
N GLY A 58 5.99 -1.67 -2.08
CA GLY A 58 6.80 -2.53 -2.92
C GLY A 58 6.07 -3.03 -4.17
N LEU A 59 6.86 -3.60 -5.08
CA LEU A 59 6.41 -4.06 -6.40
C LEU A 59 5.63 -5.37 -6.35
N THR A 60 4.48 -5.40 -7.02
CA THR A 60 3.77 -6.63 -7.39
C THR A 60 3.99 -6.89 -8.88
N ASP A 61 4.63 -8.01 -9.21
CA ASP A 61 4.76 -8.48 -10.60
C ASP A 61 3.48 -9.18 -11.06
N LEU A 62 2.78 -8.58 -12.03
CA LEU A 62 1.58 -9.15 -12.66
C LEU A 62 1.94 -10.04 -13.88
N GLY A 63 3.23 -10.10 -14.24
CA GLY A 63 3.76 -10.80 -15.40
C GLY A 63 3.56 -10.04 -16.71
N GLY A 64 4.16 -10.54 -17.80
CA GLY A 64 3.99 -9.98 -19.14
C GLY A 64 4.64 -8.60 -19.35
N GLY A 65 5.43 -8.12 -18.40
CA GLY A 65 5.96 -6.75 -18.38
C GLY A 65 5.08 -5.75 -17.64
N VAL A 66 4.05 -6.20 -16.90
CA VAL A 66 3.14 -5.32 -16.15
C VAL A 66 3.41 -5.46 -14.65
N ILE A 67 3.53 -4.32 -13.97
CA ILE A 67 3.74 -4.24 -12.53
C ILE A 67 2.63 -3.41 -11.88
N ALA A 68 2.38 -3.66 -10.60
CA ALA A 68 1.46 -2.87 -9.80
C ALA A 68 2.11 -2.42 -8.49
N GLN A 69 1.77 -1.20 -8.06
CA GLN A 69 2.18 -0.64 -6.77
C GLN A 69 1.01 0.12 -6.15
N ARG A 70 0.82 -0.06 -4.84
CA ARG A 70 -0.24 0.61 -4.09
C ARG A 70 0.26 1.95 -3.58
N LEU A 71 -0.42 3.02 -3.98
CA LEU A 71 -0.23 4.34 -3.41
C LEU A 71 -1.21 4.51 -2.25
N ARG A 72 -0.72 5.01 -1.11
CA ARG A 72 -1.54 5.38 0.04
C ARG A 72 -1.16 6.77 0.53
N GLU A 73 -2.16 7.59 0.78
CA GLU A 73 -2.01 8.93 1.34
C GLU A 73 -2.93 9.07 2.55
N GLY A 74 -2.40 9.56 3.67
CA GLY A 74 -3.18 9.82 4.89
C GLY A 74 -2.47 9.32 6.14
N ASN A 75 -3.25 8.92 7.13
CA ASN A 75 -2.79 8.58 8.46
C ASN A 75 -3.34 7.21 8.90
N ALA A 76 -3.11 6.85 10.17
CA ALA A 76 -3.59 5.58 10.73
C ALA A 76 -5.12 5.44 10.66
N CYS A 77 -5.88 6.53 10.55
CA CYS A 77 -7.33 6.58 10.72
C CYS A 77 -8.13 6.96 9.51
N SER A 78 -7.50 7.64 8.57
CA SER A 78 -8.12 8.02 7.33
C SER A 78 -7.06 7.98 6.26
N PHE A 79 -7.37 7.33 5.14
CA PHE A 79 -6.45 7.29 4.02
C PHE A 79 -7.20 7.21 2.70
N ALA A 80 -6.55 7.73 1.66
CA ALA A 80 -6.84 7.48 0.26
C ALA A 80 -5.90 6.38 -0.23
N ALA A 81 -6.44 5.38 -0.92
CA ALA A 81 -5.67 4.36 -1.61
C ALA A 81 -5.86 4.51 -3.13
N SER A 82 -4.76 4.42 -3.87
CA SER A 82 -4.76 4.30 -5.33
C SER A 82 -3.89 3.12 -5.74
N LEU A 83 -4.10 2.61 -6.95
CA LEU A 83 -3.26 1.58 -7.54
C LEU A 83 -2.61 2.12 -8.80
N LEU A 84 -1.29 2.16 -8.80
CA LEU A 84 -0.52 2.45 -9.98
C LEU A 84 -0.22 1.12 -10.69
N VAL A 85 -0.56 1.03 -11.96
CA VAL A 85 -0.19 -0.11 -12.81
C VAL A 85 0.64 0.40 -13.97
N THR A 86 1.84 -0.15 -14.13
CA THR A 86 2.80 0.28 -15.16
C THR A 86 3.02 -0.85 -16.16
N ASP A 87 2.94 -0.53 -17.44
CA ASP A 87 3.41 -1.40 -18.51
C ASP A 87 4.86 -1.04 -18.84
N CYS A 88 5.78 -1.92 -18.47
CA CYS A 88 7.22 -1.71 -18.61
C CYS A 88 7.71 -1.75 -20.06
N LYS A 89 6.92 -2.25 -21.01
CA LYS A 89 7.30 -2.28 -22.43
C LYS A 89 7.08 -0.92 -23.09
N SER A 90 5.91 -0.32 -22.84
CA SER A 90 5.57 1.01 -23.35
C SER A 90 6.16 2.12 -22.49
N GLY A 91 6.35 1.86 -21.19
CA GLY A 91 6.69 2.86 -20.18
C GLY A 91 5.50 3.71 -19.76
N GLU A 92 4.29 3.34 -20.19
CA GLU A 92 3.04 3.97 -19.78
C GLU A 92 2.55 3.40 -18.45
N ALA A 93 1.76 4.18 -17.73
CA ALA A 93 1.10 3.71 -16.53
C ALA A 93 -0.35 4.19 -16.47
N MET A 94 -1.11 3.59 -15.56
CA MET A 94 -2.45 4.01 -15.22
C MET A 94 -2.61 4.06 -13.71
N LEU A 95 -3.19 5.15 -13.22
CA LEU A 95 -3.52 5.34 -11.82
C LEU A 95 -5.01 5.10 -11.60
N PHE A 96 -5.35 4.14 -10.75
CA PHE A 96 -6.71 3.77 -10.39
C PHE A 96 -7.06 4.29 -8.99
N GLY A 97 -8.21 4.93 -8.84
CA GLY A 97 -8.63 5.58 -7.58
C GLY A 97 -8.49 7.12 -7.64
N PRO A 98 -8.42 7.82 -6.48
CA PRO A 98 -8.33 7.27 -5.13
C PRO A 98 -9.68 6.79 -4.57
N ASP A 99 -9.63 5.73 -3.76
CA ASP A 99 -10.72 5.36 -2.84
C ASP A 99 -10.36 5.81 -1.42
N ARG A 100 -11.28 6.50 -0.75
CA ARG A 100 -11.07 7.04 0.60
C ARG A 100 -11.79 6.19 1.64
N VAL A 101 -11.15 5.99 2.78
CA VAL A 101 -11.76 5.36 3.96
C VAL A 101 -11.39 6.12 5.22
N THR A 102 -12.32 6.15 6.16
CA THR A 102 -12.06 6.45 7.58
C THR A 102 -12.34 5.18 8.38
N LEU A 103 -11.38 4.78 9.22
CA LEU A 103 -11.49 3.56 10.02
C LEU A 103 -12.52 3.70 11.15
N MET A 104 -13.02 4.91 11.40
CA MET A 104 -14.14 5.14 12.31
C MET A 104 -15.47 4.61 11.79
N GLU A 105 -15.60 4.41 10.48
CA GLU A 105 -16.84 3.91 9.85
C GLU A 105 -16.87 2.38 9.72
N GLY A 106 -15.91 1.69 10.35
CA GLY A 106 -15.75 0.24 10.28
C GLY A 106 -15.04 -0.25 9.01
N PRO A 107 -14.82 -1.57 8.88
CA PRO A 107 -14.09 -2.15 7.77
C PRO A 107 -14.88 -1.99 6.46
N LYS A 108 -14.39 -1.12 5.56
CA LYS A 108 -14.90 -1.00 4.19
C LYS A 108 -13.93 -1.64 3.22
N SER A 109 -14.43 -2.52 2.38
CA SER A 109 -13.67 -3.04 1.24
C SER A 109 -13.53 -1.94 0.19
N LEU A 110 -12.31 -1.48 -0.04
CA LEU A 110 -12.01 -0.46 -1.06
C LEU A 110 -11.97 -1.10 -2.46
N PRO A 111 -12.68 -0.56 -3.46
CA PRO A 111 -12.64 -1.03 -4.85
C PRO A 111 -11.22 -1.27 -5.39
N VAL A 112 -10.30 -0.33 -5.15
CA VAL A 112 -8.89 -0.41 -5.55
C VAL A 112 -8.14 -1.59 -4.91
N LEU A 113 -8.47 -1.93 -3.66
CA LEU A 113 -7.86 -3.07 -2.98
C LEU A 113 -8.43 -4.39 -3.51
N ARG A 114 -9.73 -4.43 -3.83
CA ARG A 114 -10.34 -5.58 -4.52
C ARG A 114 -9.77 -5.78 -5.92
N LEU A 115 -9.52 -4.70 -6.65
CA LEU A 115 -8.84 -4.76 -7.94
C LEU A 115 -7.48 -5.43 -7.79
N LEU A 116 -6.63 -4.93 -6.89
CA LEU A 116 -5.31 -5.50 -6.68
C LEU A 116 -5.36 -7.00 -6.32
N ASP A 117 -6.23 -7.39 -5.38
CA ASP A 117 -6.43 -8.80 -5.02
C ASP A 117 -6.86 -9.66 -6.22
N ARG A 118 -7.75 -9.14 -7.08
CA ARG A 118 -8.14 -9.83 -8.33
C ARG A 118 -6.98 -9.93 -9.32
N LEU A 119 -6.16 -8.89 -9.47
CA LEU A 119 -5.00 -8.91 -10.36
C LEU A 119 -3.96 -9.94 -9.88
N GLU A 120 -3.68 -9.97 -8.58
CA GLU A 120 -2.71 -10.90 -7.96
C GLU A 120 -3.14 -12.37 -8.06
N LYS A 121 -4.45 -12.65 -8.01
CA LYS A 121 -4.99 -14.01 -8.12
C LYS A 121 -5.02 -14.55 -9.55
N ARG A 122 -4.81 -13.71 -10.57
CA ARG A 122 -4.76 -14.18 -11.96
C ARG A 122 -3.42 -14.87 -12.26
N PRO A 123 -3.39 -15.81 -13.21
CA PRO A 123 -2.13 -16.35 -13.71
C PRO A 123 -1.22 -15.21 -14.19
N ARG A 124 0.07 -15.26 -13.85
CA ARG A 124 1.05 -14.26 -14.30
C ARG A 124 1.04 -14.14 -15.83
N GLY A 125 1.08 -12.91 -16.34
CA GLY A 125 1.04 -12.62 -17.77
C GLY A 125 -0.37 -12.63 -18.37
N SER A 126 -1.43 -12.82 -17.56
CA SER A 126 -2.82 -12.71 -18.04
C SER A 126 -3.20 -11.30 -18.49
N PHE A 127 -2.41 -10.29 -18.13
CA PHE A 127 -2.63 -8.90 -18.50
C PHE A 127 -1.73 -8.54 -19.67
N ALA A 128 -2.30 -8.56 -20.87
CA ALA A 128 -1.58 -8.20 -22.09
C ALA A 128 -1.40 -6.68 -22.26
N SER A 129 -2.17 -5.86 -21.52
CA SER A 129 -2.21 -4.40 -21.67
C SER A 129 -2.83 -3.68 -20.47
N LEU A 130 -2.62 -2.37 -20.37
CA LEU A 130 -3.32 -1.50 -19.41
C LEU A 130 -4.84 -1.44 -19.65
N SER A 131 -5.31 -1.63 -20.89
CA SER A 131 -6.75 -1.69 -21.19
C SER A 131 -7.42 -2.91 -20.57
N ALA A 132 -6.74 -4.07 -20.55
CA ALA A 132 -7.24 -5.27 -19.88
C ALA A 132 -7.37 -5.05 -18.37
N VAL A 133 -6.42 -4.33 -17.76
CA VAL A 133 -6.46 -3.95 -16.34
C VAL A 133 -7.60 -2.96 -16.08
N SER A 134 -7.82 -2.00 -16.97
CA SER A 134 -8.92 -1.01 -16.86
C SER A 134 -10.28 -1.68 -16.81
N ALA A 135 -10.53 -2.67 -17.68
CA ALA A 135 -11.77 -3.44 -17.65
C ALA A 135 -11.96 -4.19 -16.32
N GLN A 136 -10.87 -4.70 -15.70
CA GLN A 136 -10.95 -5.30 -14.37
C GLN A 136 -11.20 -4.26 -13.27
N ALA A 137 -10.67 -3.04 -13.42
CA ALA A 137 -10.90 -1.94 -12.49
C ALA A 137 -12.38 -1.57 -12.43
N GLU A 138 -13.01 -1.39 -13.59
CA GLU A 138 -14.45 -1.12 -13.71
C GLU A 138 -15.28 -2.25 -13.07
N ALA A 139 -14.96 -3.51 -13.39
CA ALA A 139 -15.62 -4.68 -12.81
C ALA A 139 -15.42 -4.81 -11.28
N SER A 140 -14.45 -4.11 -10.70
CA SER A 140 -14.18 -4.07 -9.26
C SER A 140 -14.84 -2.87 -8.55
N GLY A 141 -15.50 -2.01 -9.33
CA GLY A 141 -16.15 -0.79 -8.88
C GLY A 141 -15.23 0.42 -8.79
N VAL A 142 -14.03 0.36 -9.37
CA VAL A 142 -13.14 1.52 -9.47
C VAL A 142 -13.72 2.45 -10.54
N ARG A 143 -14.04 3.69 -10.15
CA ARG A 143 -14.70 4.66 -11.03
C ARG A 143 -13.75 5.62 -11.71
N THR A 144 -12.54 5.75 -11.20
CA THR A 144 -11.56 6.71 -11.66
C THR A 144 -10.31 5.97 -12.12
N SER A 145 -9.95 6.20 -13.38
CA SER A 145 -8.68 5.80 -13.96
C SER A 145 -8.07 7.01 -14.66
N VAL A 146 -6.79 7.23 -14.45
CA VAL A 146 -6.04 8.34 -15.04
C VAL A 146 -4.84 7.76 -15.78
N PRO A 147 -4.73 7.94 -17.11
CA PRO A 147 -3.53 7.56 -17.82
C PRO A 147 -2.36 8.43 -17.35
N VAL A 148 -1.20 7.81 -17.16
CA VAL A 148 0.03 8.46 -16.74
C VAL A 148 1.03 8.31 -17.89
N PRO A 149 1.29 9.38 -18.66
CA PRO A 149 2.16 9.32 -19.83
C PRO A 149 3.56 8.83 -19.49
N LYS A 150 4.22 8.19 -20.47
CA LYS A 150 5.63 7.82 -20.35
C LYS A 150 6.50 8.99 -19.93
N GLY A 151 7.41 8.75 -19.00
CA GLY A 151 8.33 9.76 -18.47
C GLY A 151 7.70 10.73 -17.46
N SER A 152 6.42 10.57 -17.13
CA SER A 152 5.80 11.32 -16.04
C SER A 152 6.42 10.96 -14.69
N GLU A 153 6.44 11.95 -13.80
CA GLU A 153 6.79 11.77 -12.39
C GLU A 153 5.52 11.84 -11.56
N LEU A 154 5.38 10.95 -10.57
CA LEU A 154 4.35 11.14 -9.56
C LEU A 154 4.80 12.22 -8.58
N ARG A 155 3.90 13.18 -8.33
CA ARG A 155 4.15 14.28 -7.39
C ARG A 155 3.28 14.10 -6.16
N PHE A 156 3.91 14.03 -4.99
CA PHE A 156 3.23 13.90 -3.71
C PHE A 156 3.42 15.17 -2.87
N GLY A 157 2.32 15.74 -2.40
CA GLY A 157 2.30 16.98 -1.62
C GLY A 157 3.02 18.15 -2.33
N GLY A 158 3.12 18.13 -3.66
CA GLY A 158 3.86 19.09 -4.47
C GLY A 158 5.39 19.07 -4.34
N LYS A 159 5.94 18.35 -3.34
CA LYS A 159 7.35 18.42 -2.93
C LYS A 159 8.17 17.21 -3.37
N VAL A 160 7.57 16.02 -3.37
CA VAL A 160 8.29 14.78 -3.71
C VAL A 160 7.99 14.38 -5.13
N ARG A 161 9.05 14.12 -5.89
CA ARG A 161 8.99 13.55 -7.23
C ARG A 161 9.45 12.11 -7.13
N MET A 162 8.65 11.20 -7.68
CA MET A 162 8.99 9.79 -7.69
C MET A 162 9.04 9.29 -9.13
N PRO A 163 10.19 8.72 -9.53
CA PRO A 163 10.31 8.15 -10.86
C PRO A 163 9.48 6.87 -10.97
N LEU A 164 8.68 6.76 -12.04
CA LEU A 164 7.89 5.56 -12.34
C LEU A 164 8.72 4.40 -12.88
N HIS A 165 9.96 4.65 -13.27
CA HIS A 165 10.82 3.66 -13.91
C HIS A 165 11.51 2.71 -12.94
N CYS A 166 11.56 3.01 -11.62
CA CYS A 166 12.24 2.17 -10.64
C CYS A 166 11.74 0.73 -10.71
N GLY A 167 10.42 0.54 -10.72
CA GLY A 167 9.81 -0.79 -10.73
C GLY A 167 10.17 -1.61 -11.97
N CYS A 168 10.10 -0.99 -13.14
CA CYS A 168 10.45 -1.63 -14.40
C CYS A 168 11.94 -1.93 -14.50
N ALA A 169 12.82 -1.03 -14.04
CA ALA A 169 14.25 -1.29 -13.99
C ALA A 169 14.60 -2.46 -13.04
N THR A 170 13.88 -2.58 -11.92
CA THR A 170 14.10 -3.67 -10.94
C THR A 170 13.61 -5.02 -11.45
N LEU A 171 12.40 -5.11 -12.01
CA LEU A 171 11.80 -6.40 -12.39
C LEU A 171 12.01 -6.78 -13.87
N TYR A 172 12.23 -5.78 -14.73
CA TYR A 172 12.31 -5.93 -16.18
C TYR A 172 13.46 -5.08 -16.77
N PRO A 173 14.72 -5.26 -16.36
CA PRO A 173 15.85 -4.39 -16.71
C PRO A 173 16.14 -4.27 -18.23
N GLY A 174 15.60 -5.18 -19.06
CA GLY A 174 15.73 -5.13 -20.52
C GLY A 174 14.58 -4.42 -21.25
N ALA A 175 13.49 -4.08 -20.55
CA ALA A 175 12.29 -3.54 -21.18
C ALA A 175 12.37 -2.02 -21.44
N THR A 176 13.25 -1.30 -20.72
CA THR A 176 13.32 0.16 -20.74
C THR A 176 14.38 0.72 -21.70
N LYS A 177 14.73 0.00 -22.77
CA LYS A 177 15.67 0.48 -23.80
C LYS A 177 15.00 1.44 -24.79
#